data_AF-A0A5J4PV04-F1
#
_entry.id   AF-A0A5J4PV04-F1
#
_cell.length_a   1.000
_cell.length_b   1.000
_cell.length_c   1.000
_cell.angle_alpha   90.00
_cell.angle_beta   90.00
_cell.angle_gamma   90.00
#
_symmetry.space_group_name_H-M   'P 1'
#
loop_
_entity.id
_entity.type
_entity.pdbx_description
1 polymer ?
#
loop_
_entity_poly.entity_id
_entity_poly.type
_entity_poly.pdbx_seq_one_letter_code
_entity_poly.pdbx_strand_id
1 'polypeptide(L)' 'MNDDSIFISAREKINLEELKELVYKRVKELHVQRFPYNDFLYQTYEEEEEG' A
#
# COMPACT_ATOMS: atom_id res chain seq x y z
N MET A 1 -15.50 -12.46 7.40
CA MET A 1 -14.91 -12.92 6.13
C MET A 1 -13.55 -12.25 6.05
N ASN A 2 -12.46 -12.98 5.75
CA ASN A 2 -11.12 -12.38 5.70
C ASN A 2 -11.01 -11.53 4.43
N ASP A 3 -11.26 -10.22 4.54
CA ASP A 3 -11.19 -9.25 3.43
C ASP A 3 -9.76 -8.92 2.96
N ASP A 4 -8.74 -9.54 3.58
CA ASP A 4 -7.32 -9.31 3.28
C ASP A 4 -6.75 -10.26 2.21
N SER A 5 -7.60 -10.95 1.43
CA SER A 5 -7.14 -11.88 0.37
C SER A 5 -7.43 -11.34 -1.03
N ILE A 6 -6.40 -11.27 -1.87
CA ILE A 6 -6.48 -10.87 -3.28
C ILE A 6 -5.88 -11.95 -4.19
N PHE A 7 -6.48 -12.16 -5.36
CA PHE A 7 -5.92 -13.01 -6.40
C PHE A 7 -5.04 -12.20 -7.33
N ILE A 8 -3.84 -12.71 -7.61
CA ILE A 8 -2.87 -12.09 -8.52
C ILE A 8 -2.35 -13.10 -9.53
N SER A 9 -1.81 -12.60 -10.64
CA SER A 9 -0.96 -13.38 -11.53
C SER A 9 0.27 -12.58 -11.91
N ALA A 10 1.43 -12.96 -11.38
CA ALA A 10 2.69 -12.32 -11.74
C ALA A 10 3.07 -12.55 -13.21
N ARG A 11 2.69 -13.72 -13.77
CA ARG A 11 2.97 -14.06 -15.18
C ARG A 11 2.15 -13.19 -16.14
N GLU A 12 0.85 -13.06 -15.85
CA GLU A 12 -0.08 -12.29 -16.69
C GLU A 12 -0.13 -10.80 -16.28
N LYS A 13 0.63 -10.41 -15.25
CA LYS A 13 0.64 -9.06 -14.65
C LYS A 13 -0.74 -8.58 -14.19
N ILE A 14 -1.55 -9.48 -13.63
CA ILE A 14 -2.90 -9.19 -13.13
C ILE A 14 -2.84 -8.83 -11.65
N ASN A 15 -3.52 -7.73 -11.28
CA ASN A 15 -3.74 -7.25 -9.91
C ASN A 15 -2.46 -6.99 -9.09
N LEU A 16 -1.34 -6.71 -9.76
CA LEU A 16 -0.08 -6.39 -9.08
C LEU A 16 -0.12 -5.01 -8.42
N GLU A 17 -0.85 -4.05 -9.00
CA GLU A 17 -0.96 -2.70 -8.43
C GLU A 17 -1.88 -2.68 -7.21
N GLU A 18 -3.06 -3.29 -7.32
CA GLU A 18 -3.97 -3.49 -6.17
C GLU A 18 -3.30 -4.25 -5.03
N LEU A 19 -2.41 -5.21 -5.31
CA LEU A 19 -1.63 -5.87 -4.27
C LEU A 19 -0.73 -4.88 -3.52
N LYS A 20 -0.02 -4.00 -4.22
CA LYS A 20 0.85 -2.99 -3.59
C LYS A 20 0.03 -2.03 -2.74
N GLU A 21 -1.10 -1.56 -3.27
CA GLU A 21 -2.01 -0.66 -2.54
C GLU A 21 -2.57 -1.31 -1.29
N LEU A 22 -3.02 -2.56 -1.37
CA LEU A 22 -3.56 -3.32 -0.25
C LEU A 22 -2.51 -3.49 0.85
N VAL A 23 -1.28 -3.90 0.48
CA VAL A 23 -0.16 -4.05 1.42
C VAL A 23 0.20 -2.71 2.06
N TYR A 24 0.31 -1.65 1.25
CA TYR A 24 0.65 -0.32 1.74
C TYR A 24 -0.39 0.18 2.75
N LYS A 25 -1.67 0.08 2.41
CA LYS A 25 -2.77 0.47 3.30
C LYS A 25 -2.69 -0.26 4.64
N ARG A 26 -2.50 -1.58 4.61
CA ARG A 26 -2.45 -2.39 5.83
C ARG A 26 -1.25 -2.04 6.71
N VAL A 27 -0.08 -1.83 6.11
CA VAL A 27 1.13 -1.42 6.82
C VAL A 27 0.96 -0.01 7.40
N LYS A 28 0.36 0.92 6.66
CA LYS A 28 0.07 2.29 7.14
C LYS A 28 -0.87 2.28 8.35
N GLU A 29 -1.96 1.51 8.30
CA GLU A 29 -2.89 1.36 9.42
C GLU A 29 -2.19 0.85 10.68
N LEU A 30 -1.34 -0.18 10.55
CA LEU A 30 -0.56 -0.73 11.67
C LEU A 30 0.47 0.28 12.20
N HIS A 31 1.10 1.04 11.31
CA HIS A 31 2.10 2.03 11.67
C HIS A 31 1.50 3.19 12.45
N VAL A 32 0.39 3.77 12.00
CA VAL A 32 -0.31 4.86 12.70
C VAL A 32 -0.77 4.42 14.09
N GLN A 33 -1.27 3.19 14.23
CA GLN A 33 -1.65 2.65 15.54
C GLN A 33 -0.46 2.52 16.50
N ARG A 34 0.72 2.16 15.98
CA ARG A 34 1.92 1.93 16.78
C ARG A 34 2.73 3.21 17.04
N PHE A 35 2.67 4.18 16.13
CA PHE A 35 3.40 5.43 16.17
C PHE A 35 2.47 6.61 15.82
N PRO A 36 1.53 6.99 16.71
CA PRO A 36 0.50 8.00 16.43
C PRO A 36 1.05 9.42 16.19
N TYR A 37 2.33 9.64 16.49
CA TYR A 37 3.03 10.91 16.31
C TYR A 37 4.13 10.85 15.25
N ASN A 38 4.26 9.73 14.51
CA ASN A 38 5.22 9.58 13.42
C ASN A 38 4.46 9.65 12.09
N ASP A 39 4.62 10.76 11.39
CA ASP A 39 3.78 11.12 10.25
C ASP A 39 4.22 10.48 8.91
N PHE A 40 5.39 9.82 8.83
CA PHE A 40 5.95 9.46 7.52
C PHE A 40 6.43 8.02 7.41
N LEU A 41 5.61 7.22 6.71
CA LEU A 41 6.08 6.02 6.03
C LEU A 41 6.49 6.32 4.58
N TYR A 42 5.70 7.11 3.85
CA TYR A 42 6.00 7.56 2.49
C TYR A 42 5.30 8.89 2.22
N GLN A 43 6.06 9.97 2.21
CA GLN A 43 5.59 11.30 1.82
C GLN A 43 5.76 11.57 0.31
N THR A 44 6.33 10.62 -0.43
CA THR A 44 6.86 10.85 -1.78
C THR A 44 6.50 9.72 -2.74
N TYR A 45 5.27 9.74 -3.26
CA TYR A 45 4.96 9.22 -4.61
C TYR A 45 3.92 10.11 -5.34
N GLU A 46 3.60 11.29 -4.80
CA GLU A 46 2.82 12.33 -5.49
C GLU A 46 3.71 13.47 -6.03
N GLU A 47 5.05 13.40 -5.86
CA GLU A 47 5.99 14.46 -6.27
C GLU A 47 6.81 14.14 -7.53
N GLU A 48 6.49 13.07 -8.27
CA GLU A 48 7.17 12.74 -9.56
C GLU A 48 6.16 12.52 -10.71
N GLU A 49 5.18 13.43 -10.89
CA GLU A 49 4.51 13.66 -12.20
C GLU A 49 4.18 15.16 -12.40
N GLU A 50 5.09 16.07 -12.03
CA GLU A 50 5.12 17.42 -12.62
C GLU A 50 6.47 17.65 -13.31
N GLY A 51 6.51 17.51 -14.65
CA GLY A 51 7.64 17.90 -15.50
C GLY A 51 7.82 17.08 -16.77
#